data_AF-A0AA35W5K0-F1
#
_entry.id   AF-A0AA35W5K0-F1
#
_cell.length_a   1.000
_cell.length_b   1.000
_cell.length_c   1.000
_cell.angle_alpha   90.00
_cell.angle_beta   90.00
_cell.angle_gamma   90.00
#
_symmetry.space_group_name_H-M   'P 1'
#
loop_
_entity.id
_entity.type
_entity.pdbx_description
1 polymer ?
#
loop_
_entity_poly.entity_id
_entity_poly.type
_entity_poly.pdbx_seq_one_letter_code
_entity_poly.pdbx_strand_id
1 'polypeptide(L)'
;MYCDMDRSCKNVTGGWMRVAYIDMHNTNSTCPSGLRTLLISSLRLCAMNIDGAGCSSTFFPVNGIEYSQVCGKIIGYQQKTPDAFASGHNTTDTNYVDGISVTHGESPRKHIWTFAAAVHEHNSIPTDVCPCTNTRNTPPPPSVPPFVANDYFCDTGNPNRFEFTFFRDDPLWDGAGCGEYNTCCDWNSPPWFRKEISPPTRDDIEIRLCADQARNDEDINFEILELYVQ
;
A
#
# COMPACT_ATOMS: atom_id res chain seq x y z
N MET A 1 -18.64 5.76 16.14
CA MET A 1 -18.86 5.49 14.70
C MET A 1 -19.07 6.81 14.00
N TYR A 2 -18.36 7.06 12.90
CA TYR A 2 -18.49 8.28 12.11
C TYR A 2 -18.85 7.88 10.68
N CYS A 3 -19.94 8.43 10.17
CA CYS A 3 -20.37 8.22 8.79
C CYS A 3 -20.29 9.54 8.05
N ASP A 4 -19.59 9.52 6.92
CA ASP A 4 -19.47 10.64 6.02
C ASP A 4 -20.57 10.54 4.97
N MET A 5 -21.57 11.43 5.08
CA MET A 5 -22.75 11.42 4.21
C MET A 5 -22.51 12.14 2.89
N ASP A 6 -21.43 12.90 2.77
CA ASP A 6 -21.11 13.71 1.60
C ASP A 6 -19.90 13.16 0.82
N ARG A 7 -19.12 12.26 1.45
CA ARG A 7 -17.96 11.62 0.80
C ARG A 7 -18.36 10.90 -0.47
N SER A 8 -17.57 11.13 -1.50
CA SER A 8 -17.57 10.36 -2.73
C SER A 8 -16.27 9.58 -2.87
N CYS A 9 -16.36 8.35 -3.35
CA CYS A 9 -15.21 7.52 -3.65
C CYS A 9 -15.43 6.81 -4.98
N LYS A 10 -14.63 7.15 -5.99
CA LYS A 10 -14.74 6.60 -7.36
C LYS A 10 -16.19 6.59 -7.88
N ASN A 11 -16.85 7.75 -7.77
CA ASN A 11 -18.24 8.00 -8.18
C ASN A 11 -19.36 7.37 -7.32
N VAL A 12 -19.02 6.70 -6.22
CA VAL A 12 -20.02 6.25 -5.23
C VAL A 12 -20.10 7.26 -4.09
N THR A 13 -21.31 7.74 -3.81
CA THR A 13 -21.57 8.86 -2.89
C THR A 13 -22.29 8.41 -1.63
N GLY A 14 -21.99 9.09 -0.52
CA GLY A 14 -22.71 9.04 0.76
C GLY A 14 -22.56 7.74 1.55
N GLY A 15 -22.92 7.79 2.84
CA GLY A 15 -23.01 6.62 3.69
C GLY A 15 -21.69 5.90 4.00
N TRP A 16 -20.55 6.55 3.84
CA TRP A 16 -19.24 5.93 4.10
C TRP A 16 -18.92 5.93 5.59
N MET A 17 -18.93 4.77 6.22
CA MET A 17 -18.46 4.62 7.60
C MET A 17 -16.94 4.63 7.64
N ARG A 18 -16.36 5.52 8.44
CA ARG A 18 -14.91 5.55 8.69
C ARG A 18 -14.48 4.39 9.58
N VAL A 19 -13.55 3.59 9.06
CA VAL A 19 -12.92 2.46 9.75
C VAL A 19 -11.56 2.84 10.35
N ALA A 20 -10.75 3.58 9.58
CA ALA A 20 -9.45 4.06 10.05
C ALA A 20 -9.18 5.48 9.55
N TYR A 21 -8.50 6.27 10.39
CA TYR A 21 -7.98 7.58 10.02
C TYR A 21 -6.70 7.85 10.81
N ILE A 22 -5.59 7.89 10.10
CA ILE A 22 -4.27 8.18 10.62
C ILE A 22 -3.68 9.27 9.75
N ASP A 23 -3.25 10.35 10.41
CA ASP A 23 -2.52 11.45 9.79
C ASP A 23 -1.35 11.81 10.70
N MET A 24 -0.16 11.36 10.32
CA MET A 24 1.04 11.50 11.15
C MET A 24 1.64 12.91 11.14
N HIS A 25 1.15 13.82 10.27
CA HIS A 25 1.42 15.25 10.37
C HIS A 25 0.90 15.83 11.70
N ASN A 26 -0.21 15.29 12.20
CA ASN A 26 -0.74 15.65 13.50
C ASN A 26 0.09 14.99 14.60
N THR A 27 0.71 15.81 15.46
CA THR A 27 1.55 15.35 16.57
C THR A 27 0.82 14.47 17.58
N ASN A 28 -0.51 14.54 17.63
CA ASN A 28 -1.35 13.71 18.50
C ASN A 28 -1.71 12.35 17.88
N SER A 29 -1.48 12.15 16.58
CA SER A 29 -1.66 10.84 15.94
C SER A 29 -0.55 9.89 16.35
N THR A 30 -0.91 8.62 16.56
CA THR A 30 0.01 7.54 16.91
C THR A 30 -0.15 6.38 15.94
N CYS A 31 0.92 5.64 15.69
CA CYS A 31 0.84 4.42 14.91
C CYS A 31 -0.04 3.38 15.60
N PRO A 32 -0.81 2.60 14.83
CA PRO A 32 -1.71 1.62 15.38
C PRO A 32 -0.92 0.42 15.92
N SER A 33 -1.55 -0.38 16.78
CA SER A 33 -0.91 -1.55 17.40
C SER A 33 -0.37 -2.51 16.34
N GLY A 34 0.83 -3.01 16.55
CA GLY A 34 1.54 -3.87 15.60
C GLY A 34 2.53 -3.12 14.71
N LEU A 35 2.40 -1.79 14.61
CA LEU A 35 3.35 -0.92 13.92
C LEU A 35 4.15 -0.07 14.91
N ARG A 36 5.29 0.45 14.46
CA ARG A 36 6.13 1.38 15.24
C ARG A 36 6.11 2.77 14.64
N THR A 37 6.32 3.77 15.48
CA THR A 37 6.62 5.14 15.01
C THR A 37 8.07 5.21 14.55
N LEU A 38 8.29 5.74 13.35
CA LEU A 38 9.60 6.08 12.79
C LEU A 38 9.74 7.60 12.71
N LEU A 39 10.87 8.12 13.18
CA LEU A 39 11.27 9.51 12.99
C LEU A 39 12.43 9.53 12.00
N ILE A 40 12.22 10.10 10.82
CA ILE A 40 13.24 10.17 9.77
C ILE A 40 13.06 11.46 8.97
N SER A 41 14.15 12.18 8.70
CA SER A 41 14.14 13.39 7.87
C SER A 41 13.03 14.40 8.22
N SER A 42 12.82 14.64 9.51
CA SER A 42 11.77 15.50 10.08
C SER A 42 10.32 15.04 9.88
N LEU A 43 10.09 13.83 9.37
CA LEU A 43 8.79 13.19 9.25
C LEU A 43 8.53 12.23 10.42
N ARG A 44 7.24 12.06 10.74
CA ARG A 44 6.73 11.02 11.64
C ARG A 44 5.98 10.03 10.77
N LEU A 45 6.41 8.77 10.75
CA LEU A 45 5.84 7.73 9.91
C LEU A 45 5.44 6.51 10.73
N CYS A 46 4.56 5.69 10.19
CA CYS A 46 4.28 4.35 10.67
C CYS A 46 5.01 3.32 9.83
N ALA A 47 5.71 2.43 10.53
CA ALA A 47 6.65 1.49 9.94
C ALA A 47 6.43 0.08 10.49
N MET A 48 6.99 -0.91 9.81
CA MET A 48 7.03 -2.29 10.30
C MET A 48 7.70 -2.39 11.66
N ASN A 49 7.17 -3.25 12.54
CA ASN A 49 7.73 -3.55 13.87
C ASN A 49 8.57 -4.83 13.87
N ILE A 50 9.13 -5.20 12.71
CA ILE A 50 10.07 -6.31 12.53
C ILE A 50 11.29 -5.83 11.75
N ASP A 51 12.45 -6.43 11.97
CA ASP A 51 13.71 -6.02 11.34
C ASP A 51 14.10 -6.89 10.12
N GLY A 52 13.43 -8.03 9.91
CA GLY A 52 13.67 -8.97 8.80
C GLY A 52 12.48 -9.09 7.86
N ALA A 53 12.60 -10.01 6.89
CA ALA A 53 11.54 -10.38 5.96
C ALA A 53 10.26 -10.83 6.69
N GLY A 54 9.11 -10.37 6.22
CA GLY A 54 7.81 -10.73 6.77
C GLY A 54 6.82 -9.58 6.67
N CYS A 55 5.82 -9.59 7.57
CA CYS A 55 4.84 -8.52 7.66
C CYS A 55 4.55 -8.11 9.10
N SER A 56 4.29 -6.83 9.32
CA SER A 56 3.67 -6.30 10.53
C SER A 56 2.21 -5.96 10.25
N SER A 57 1.30 -6.58 11.00
CA SER A 57 -0.15 -6.41 10.83
C SER A 57 -0.75 -5.46 11.86
N THR A 58 -1.81 -4.77 11.46
CA THR A 58 -2.72 -4.06 12.34
C THR A 58 -4.16 -4.27 11.88
N PHE A 59 -5.11 -4.26 12.82
CA PHE A 59 -6.51 -4.59 12.57
C PHE A 59 -7.41 -3.42 12.96
N PHE A 60 -8.38 -3.12 12.11
CA PHE A 60 -9.36 -2.06 12.31
C PHE A 60 -10.76 -2.66 12.41
N PRO A 61 -11.37 -2.61 13.62
CA PRO A 61 -12.65 -3.25 13.83
C PRO A 61 -13.78 -2.53 13.11
N VAL A 62 -14.58 -3.28 12.36
CA VAL A 62 -15.85 -2.78 11.78
C VAL A 62 -17.02 -2.92 12.74
N ASN A 63 -16.78 -3.51 13.91
CA ASN A 63 -17.75 -3.69 15.01
C ASN A 63 -19.01 -4.44 14.57
N GLY A 64 -18.82 -5.47 13.73
CA GLY A 64 -19.90 -6.33 13.24
C GLY A 64 -20.81 -5.66 12.20
N ILE A 65 -20.47 -4.49 11.68
CA ILE A 65 -21.19 -3.88 10.56
C ILE A 65 -20.86 -4.63 9.28
N GLU A 66 -21.92 -4.96 8.55
CA GLU A 66 -21.80 -5.58 7.24
C GLU A 66 -21.52 -4.51 6.19
N TYR A 67 -20.57 -4.80 5.31
CA TYR A 67 -20.20 -3.92 4.22
C TYR A 67 -19.98 -4.73 2.93
N SER A 68 -20.17 -4.04 1.82
CA SER A 68 -20.01 -4.57 0.47
C SER A 68 -19.02 -3.75 -0.36
N GLN A 69 -18.54 -2.64 0.18
CA GLN A 69 -17.57 -1.78 -0.49
C GLN A 69 -16.53 -1.27 0.50
N VAL A 70 -15.31 -1.14 0.02
CA VAL A 70 -14.18 -0.53 0.74
C VAL A 70 -13.63 0.59 -0.11
N CYS A 71 -13.40 1.74 0.51
CA CYS A 71 -12.72 2.87 -0.08
C CYS A 71 -11.54 3.25 0.80
N GLY A 72 -10.39 3.52 0.20
CA GLY A 72 -9.23 3.89 0.99
C GLY A 72 -8.17 4.67 0.25
N LYS A 73 -7.30 5.27 1.04
CA LYS A 73 -6.13 6.03 0.62
C LYS A 73 -5.00 5.77 1.61
N ILE A 74 -3.81 5.48 1.09
CA ILE A 74 -2.59 5.36 1.87
C ILE A 74 -1.51 6.15 1.14
N ILE A 75 -0.83 7.06 1.85
CA ILE A 75 0.34 7.78 1.34
C ILE A 75 1.53 7.41 2.18
N GLY A 76 2.61 7.02 1.51
CA GLY A 76 3.81 6.59 2.18
C GLY A 76 5.07 6.93 1.43
N TYR A 77 6.16 6.25 1.77
CA TYR A 77 7.49 6.58 1.31
C TYR A 77 8.29 5.32 1.08
N GLN A 78 9.09 5.37 0.01
CA GLN A 78 10.13 4.39 -0.27
C GLN A 78 11.32 4.66 0.63
N GLN A 79 11.79 3.61 1.30
CA GLN A 79 13.10 3.61 1.93
C GLN A 79 13.94 2.52 1.27
N LYS A 80 15.02 2.97 0.63
CA LYS A 80 16.00 2.15 -0.08
C LYS A 80 15.37 1.39 -1.24
N THR A 81 15.41 0.07 -1.24
CA THR A 81 15.29 -0.71 -2.47
C THR A 81 14.17 -1.77 -2.42
N PRO A 82 12.89 -1.38 -2.23
CA PRO A 82 11.75 -2.29 -2.38
C PRO A 82 11.66 -2.97 -3.74
N ASP A 83 11.23 -4.22 -3.82
CA ASP A 83 11.19 -5.01 -5.07
C ASP A 83 9.77 -5.10 -5.70
N ALA A 84 8.85 -4.23 -5.28
CA ALA A 84 7.45 -4.24 -5.66
C ALA A 84 6.71 -5.53 -5.29
N PHE A 85 6.81 -6.56 -6.12
CA PHE A 85 6.15 -7.85 -5.92
C PHE A 85 7.17 -8.98 -5.85
N ALA A 86 7.31 -9.56 -4.66
CA ALA A 86 8.22 -10.67 -4.39
C ALA A 86 7.88 -11.90 -5.25
N SER A 87 8.89 -12.45 -5.93
CA SER A 87 8.71 -13.61 -6.80
C SER A 87 8.40 -14.89 -6.02
N GLY A 88 7.43 -15.69 -6.48
CA GLY A 88 7.09 -16.98 -5.87
C GLY A 88 6.17 -16.90 -4.64
N HIS A 89 5.78 -15.71 -4.21
CA HIS A 89 4.90 -15.47 -3.08
C HIS A 89 3.45 -15.30 -3.56
N ASN A 90 2.73 -16.41 -3.67
CA ASN A 90 1.47 -16.46 -4.43
C ASN A 90 0.20 -16.52 -3.57
N THR A 91 0.28 -16.26 -2.27
CA THR A 91 -0.90 -16.23 -1.39
C THR A 91 -0.99 -14.94 -0.61
N THR A 92 -2.20 -14.63 -0.13
CA THR A 92 -2.45 -13.48 0.74
C THR A 92 -1.74 -13.59 2.08
N ASP A 93 -1.25 -14.76 2.48
CA ASP A 93 -0.62 -14.99 3.78
C ASP A 93 0.89 -14.73 3.77
N THR A 94 1.53 -14.77 2.61
CA THR A 94 2.95 -14.45 2.47
C THR A 94 3.20 -12.94 2.44
N ASN A 95 4.47 -12.54 2.54
CA ASN A 95 4.99 -11.21 2.24
C ASN A 95 5.21 -11.08 0.72
N TYR A 96 4.13 -11.06 -0.04
CA TYR A 96 4.17 -11.06 -1.52
C TYR A 96 4.48 -9.70 -2.15
N VAL A 97 4.58 -8.66 -1.32
CA VAL A 97 4.73 -7.27 -1.74
C VAL A 97 5.64 -6.56 -0.76
N ASP A 98 6.53 -5.72 -1.28
CA ASP A 98 7.27 -4.74 -0.49
C ASP A 98 6.44 -3.48 -0.51
N GLY A 99 5.65 -3.31 0.55
CA GLY A 99 4.47 -2.46 0.46
C GLY A 99 3.45 -2.71 1.54
N ILE A 100 2.21 -2.34 1.22
CA ILE A 100 1.07 -2.44 2.12
C ILE A 100 -0.03 -3.29 1.48
N SER A 101 -0.42 -4.36 2.15
CA SER A 101 -1.56 -5.21 1.78
C SER A 101 -2.77 -4.86 2.63
N VAL A 102 -3.90 -4.56 1.99
CA VAL A 102 -5.21 -4.37 2.62
C VAL A 102 -6.01 -5.65 2.45
N THR A 103 -6.43 -6.25 3.56
CA THR A 103 -7.12 -7.54 3.57
C THR A 103 -8.29 -7.57 4.54
N HIS A 104 -9.15 -8.57 4.40
CA HIS A 104 -10.17 -8.90 5.40
C HIS A 104 -10.24 -10.42 5.60
N GLY A 105 -10.84 -10.83 6.71
CA GLY A 105 -10.93 -12.24 7.09
C GLY A 105 -9.61 -12.76 7.67
N GLU A 106 -9.69 -13.55 8.74
CA GLU A 106 -8.49 -14.04 9.42
C GLU A 106 -7.95 -15.34 8.81
N SER A 107 -8.84 -16.29 8.44
CA SER A 107 -8.43 -17.58 7.88
C SER A 107 -9.54 -18.22 7.02
N PRO A 108 -9.49 -18.13 5.68
CA PRO A 108 -8.41 -17.52 4.89
C PRO A 108 -8.53 -15.99 4.83
N ARG A 109 -7.37 -15.34 4.81
CA ARG A 109 -7.23 -13.92 4.48
C ARG A 109 -7.63 -13.66 3.03
N LYS A 110 -8.43 -12.63 2.81
CA LYS A 110 -8.94 -12.22 1.49
C LYS A 110 -8.41 -10.84 1.12
N HIS A 111 -8.01 -10.69 -0.13
CA HIS A 111 -7.42 -9.46 -0.67
C HIS A 111 -8.47 -8.37 -0.92
N ILE A 112 -8.13 -7.12 -0.59
CA ILE A 112 -8.91 -5.92 -0.93
C ILE A 112 -8.11 -5.05 -1.91
N TRP A 113 -6.89 -4.67 -1.52
CA TRP A 113 -6.04 -3.77 -2.31
C TRP A 113 -4.56 -3.96 -1.94
N THR A 114 -3.65 -3.69 -2.88
CA THR A 114 -2.20 -3.66 -2.64
C THR A 114 -1.61 -2.30 -2.97
N PHE A 115 -0.69 -1.82 -2.14
CA PHE A 115 0.14 -0.63 -2.38
C PHE A 115 1.60 -1.10 -2.45
N ALA A 116 2.13 -1.30 -3.65
CA ALA A 116 3.48 -1.81 -3.87
C ALA A 116 4.49 -0.66 -4.03
N ALA A 117 5.66 -0.78 -3.42
CA ALA A 117 6.78 0.14 -3.61
C ALA A 117 7.84 -0.55 -4.47
N ALA A 118 8.32 0.11 -5.52
CA ALA A 118 9.35 -0.41 -6.42
C ALA A 118 10.71 0.25 -6.17
N VAL A 119 11.78 -0.35 -6.72
CA VAL A 119 13.15 0.09 -6.48
C VAL A 119 13.46 1.39 -7.23
N HIS A 120 12.94 1.49 -8.46
CA HIS A 120 13.09 2.63 -9.35
C HIS A 120 12.21 2.49 -10.60
N GLU A 121 12.09 3.57 -11.37
CA GLU A 121 11.34 3.59 -12.65
C GLU A 121 12.16 3.10 -13.86
N HIS A 122 13.47 2.94 -13.70
CA HIS A 122 14.37 2.63 -14.80
C HIS A 122 14.50 1.11 -15.05
N ASN A 123 14.86 0.69 -16.27
CA ASN A 123 14.96 -0.73 -16.61
C ASN A 123 16.28 -1.40 -16.16
N SER A 124 16.99 -0.86 -15.19
CA SER A 124 18.28 -1.43 -14.73
C SER A 124 18.09 -2.81 -14.10
N ILE A 125 16.99 -3.01 -13.38
CA ILE A 125 16.60 -4.27 -12.76
C ILE A 125 15.09 -4.48 -13.00
N PRO A 126 14.70 -5.14 -14.11
CA PRO A 126 13.30 -5.18 -14.55
C PRO A 126 12.38 -6.05 -13.68
N THR A 127 12.93 -6.85 -12.76
CA THR A 127 12.15 -7.69 -11.85
C THR A 127 11.58 -6.93 -10.67
N ASP A 128 12.11 -5.74 -10.39
CA ASP A 128 11.90 -5.03 -9.11
C ASP A 128 11.19 -3.67 -9.36
N VAL A 129 10.74 -3.46 -10.60
CA VAL A 129 9.99 -2.27 -11.03
C VAL A 129 8.49 -2.51 -10.96
N CYS A 130 7.71 -1.43 -10.97
CA CYS A 130 6.27 -1.56 -10.98
C CYS A 130 5.74 -2.26 -12.25
N PRO A 131 4.69 -3.10 -12.14
CA PRO A 131 4.09 -3.80 -13.28
C PRO A 131 3.57 -2.91 -14.41
N CYS A 132 3.20 -1.66 -14.08
CA CYS A 132 2.74 -0.65 -15.04
C CYS A 132 3.88 0.23 -15.59
N THR A 133 5.15 -0.07 -15.27
CA THR A 133 6.30 0.60 -15.87
C THR A 133 6.45 0.17 -17.33
N ASN A 134 6.57 1.12 -18.25
CA ASN A 134 6.78 0.85 -19.67
C ASN A 134 8.25 0.47 -19.93
N THR A 135 8.57 -0.81 -19.77
CA THR A 135 9.92 -1.32 -19.95
C THR A 135 10.24 -1.53 -21.44
N ARG A 136 10.57 -0.45 -22.17
CA ARG A 136 10.74 -0.49 -23.65
C ARG A 136 11.73 -1.54 -24.18
N ASN A 137 12.63 -2.12 -23.38
CA ASN A 137 13.71 -3.02 -23.87
C ASN A 137 14.18 -4.10 -22.87
N THR A 138 13.35 -4.58 -21.95
CA THR A 138 13.75 -5.55 -20.91
C THR A 138 12.67 -6.62 -20.68
N PRO A 139 13.01 -7.77 -20.03
CA PRO A 139 12.03 -8.80 -19.71
C PRO A 139 10.79 -8.23 -19.00
N PRO A 140 9.65 -8.94 -19.07
CA PRO A 140 8.39 -8.45 -18.53
C PRO A 140 8.56 -8.10 -17.04
N PRO A 141 7.85 -7.06 -16.58
CA PRO A 141 7.86 -6.69 -15.17
C PRO A 141 7.40 -7.86 -14.28
N PRO A 142 7.64 -7.78 -12.95
CA PRO A 142 7.26 -8.84 -12.03
C PRO A 142 5.80 -9.24 -12.20
N SER A 143 5.55 -10.54 -12.14
CA SER A 143 4.19 -11.08 -12.25
C SER A 143 3.40 -10.68 -11.01
N VAL A 144 2.39 -9.83 -11.18
CA VAL A 144 1.40 -9.55 -10.14
C VAL A 144 0.73 -10.87 -9.72
N PRO A 145 0.67 -11.20 -8.42
CA PRO A 145 0.01 -12.41 -7.98
C PRO A 145 -1.44 -12.47 -8.48
N PRO A 146 -1.94 -13.63 -8.94
CA PRO A 146 -3.28 -13.72 -9.55
C PRO A 146 -4.42 -13.24 -8.66
N PHE A 147 -4.27 -13.32 -7.34
CA PHE A 147 -5.28 -12.85 -6.37
C PHE A 147 -5.32 -11.32 -6.22
N VAL A 148 -4.24 -10.61 -6.59
CA VAL A 148 -4.18 -9.14 -6.62
C VAL A 148 -4.78 -8.63 -7.93
N ALA A 149 -4.53 -9.31 -9.05
CA ALA A 149 -5.01 -8.94 -10.38
C ALA A 149 -4.76 -7.44 -10.69
N ASN A 150 -5.81 -6.63 -10.80
CA ASN A 150 -5.71 -5.19 -11.07
C ASN A 150 -5.93 -4.32 -9.82
N ASP A 151 -6.13 -4.92 -8.65
CA ASP A 151 -6.48 -4.23 -7.41
C ASP A 151 -5.23 -3.75 -6.65
N TYR A 152 -4.43 -2.92 -7.33
CA TYR A 152 -3.20 -2.37 -6.75
C TYR A 152 -2.90 -0.94 -7.21
N PHE A 153 -2.11 -0.25 -6.40
CA PHE A 153 -1.24 0.83 -6.81
C PHE A 153 0.20 0.36 -6.69
N CYS A 154 1.06 0.84 -7.59
CA CYS A 154 2.49 0.62 -7.49
C CYS A 154 3.19 1.95 -7.77
N ASP A 155 4.24 2.26 -7.01
CA ASP A 155 4.96 3.50 -7.17
C ASP A 155 6.42 3.42 -6.70
N THR A 156 7.24 4.42 -7.02
CA THR A 156 8.62 4.54 -6.55
C THR A 156 9.01 6.00 -6.48
N GLY A 157 9.70 6.40 -5.42
CA GLY A 157 10.25 7.74 -5.27
C GLY A 157 11.57 7.95 -6.02
N ASN A 158 11.99 6.95 -6.82
CA ASN A 158 13.28 6.90 -7.47
C ASN A 158 13.14 6.84 -9.00
N PRO A 159 13.23 7.99 -9.70
CA PRO A 159 13.13 8.00 -11.16
C PRO A 159 14.39 7.47 -11.86
N ASN A 160 15.46 7.17 -11.12
CA ASN A 160 16.78 6.86 -11.66
C ASN A 160 17.16 5.40 -11.43
N ARG A 161 18.35 5.16 -10.87
CA ARG A 161 18.92 3.83 -10.59
C ARG A 161 18.85 3.53 -9.11
N PHE A 162 19.08 2.28 -8.76
CA PHE A 162 19.11 1.76 -7.41
C PHE A 162 19.94 2.65 -6.44
N GLU A 163 19.33 3.06 -5.32
CA GLU A 163 19.99 3.83 -4.25
C GLU A 163 19.50 3.43 -2.85
N PHE A 164 20.44 3.28 -1.92
CA PHE A 164 20.15 3.01 -0.51
C PHE A 164 19.87 4.31 0.27
N THR A 165 18.79 5.01 -0.08
CA THR A 165 18.42 6.29 0.54
C THR A 165 16.94 6.36 0.91
N PHE A 166 16.53 7.40 1.64
CA PHE A 166 15.13 7.69 1.91
C PHE A 166 14.61 8.73 0.91
N PHE A 167 13.62 8.34 0.11
CA PHE A 167 13.03 9.21 -0.92
C PHE A 167 11.90 10.05 -0.31
N ARG A 168 12.30 11.14 0.34
CA ARG A 168 11.39 12.01 1.09
C ARG A 168 10.47 12.86 0.20
N ASP A 169 11.01 13.36 -0.91
CA ASP A 169 10.38 14.45 -1.65
C ASP A 169 9.37 13.94 -2.69
N ASP A 170 9.22 12.63 -2.78
CA ASP A 170 8.32 11.94 -3.70
C ASP A 170 7.49 10.87 -2.94
N PRO A 171 6.36 11.27 -2.33
CA PRO A 171 5.48 10.34 -1.61
C PRO A 171 4.87 9.31 -2.55
N LEU A 172 4.84 8.06 -2.13
CA LEU A 172 4.27 6.96 -2.90
C LEU A 172 2.75 6.99 -2.89
N TRP A 173 2.18 6.56 -4.02
CA TRP A 173 0.75 6.28 -4.24
C TRP A 173 -0.14 7.52 -4.13
N ASP A 174 0.44 8.70 -4.29
CA ASP A 174 -0.28 9.97 -4.29
C ASP A 174 -0.84 10.34 -5.68
N GLY A 175 -0.39 9.64 -6.73
CA GLY A 175 -0.78 9.86 -8.13
C GLY A 175 0.04 10.96 -8.81
N ALA A 176 1.17 11.35 -8.23
CA ALA A 176 2.11 12.33 -8.75
C ALA A 176 3.54 11.76 -8.70
N GLY A 177 4.53 12.54 -9.13
CA GLY A 177 5.94 12.14 -9.03
C GLY A 177 6.46 11.23 -10.12
N CYS A 178 5.59 10.47 -10.80
CA CYS A 178 6.01 9.52 -11.82
C CYS A 178 6.79 10.16 -12.98
N GLY A 179 7.91 9.55 -13.34
CA GLY A 179 8.70 9.89 -14.51
C GLY A 179 8.13 9.34 -15.83
N GLU A 180 8.84 9.58 -16.93
CA GLU A 180 8.38 9.28 -18.30
C GLU A 180 7.99 7.80 -18.52
N TYR A 181 8.62 6.89 -17.77
CA TYR A 181 8.46 5.44 -17.97
C TYR A 181 7.46 4.79 -17.00
N ASN A 182 7.09 5.47 -15.92
CA ASN A 182 6.18 4.95 -14.92
C ASN A 182 4.75 5.42 -15.21
N THR A 183 3.95 4.54 -15.80
CA THR A 183 2.53 4.86 -16.08
C THR A 183 1.62 4.59 -14.89
N CYS A 184 2.17 4.22 -13.73
CA CYS A 184 1.41 3.83 -12.56
C CYS A 184 0.70 5.00 -11.86
N CYS A 185 1.14 6.24 -12.05
CA CYS A 185 0.40 7.41 -11.58
C CYS A 185 -0.99 7.54 -12.19
N ASP A 186 -1.20 7.04 -13.41
CA ASP A 186 -2.54 7.03 -14.03
C ASP A 186 -3.29 5.72 -13.74
N TRP A 187 -2.56 4.64 -13.42
CA TRP A 187 -3.11 3.32 -13.18
C TRP A 187 -4.06 3.32 -11.98
N ASN A 188 -5.32 2.94 -12.21
CA ASN A 188 -6.41 3.02 -11.24
C ASN A 188 -6.67 4.43 -10.65
N SER A 189 -6.03 5.48 -11.17
CA SER A 189 -6.11 6.89 -10.74
C SER A 189 -6.00 7.07 -9.21
N PRO A 190 -4.80 6.90 -8.62
CA PRO A 190 -4.54 7.16 -7.20
C PRO A 190 -4.95 8.61 -6.82
N PRO A 191 -5.10 8.93 -5.52
CA PRO A 191 -4.66 8.16 -4.35
C PRO A 191 -5.76 7.30 -3.71
N TRP A 192 -6.99 7.35 -4.24
CA TRP A 192 -8.14 6.65 -3.68
C TRP A 192 -8.42 5.38 -4.47
N PHE A 193 -8.53 4.24 -3.79
CA PHE A 193 -9.11 3.03 -4.39
C PHE A 193 -10.56 2.85 -3.96
N ARG A 194 -11.30 2.05 -4.74
CA ARG A 194 -12.61 1.51 -4.35
C ARG A 194 -12.65 0.05 -4.75
N LYS A 195 -13.03 -0.82 -3.82
CA LYS A 195 -13.19 -2.25 -4.03
C LYS A 195 -14.59 -2.70 -3.63
N GLU A 196 -15.24 -3.45 -4.50
CA GLU A 196 -16.47 -4.18 -4.18
C GLU A 196 -16.13 -5.54 -3.55
N ILE A 197 -16.87 -5.92 -2.52
CA ILE A 197 -16.73 -7.14 -1.74
C ILE A 197 -17.99 -7.97 -1.95
N SER A 198 -17.83 -9.15 -2.57
CA SER A 198 -18.93 -10.06 -2.88
C SER A 198 -18.56 -11.49 -2.49
N PRO A 199 -19.32 -12.15 -1.59
CA PRO A 199 -20.47 -11.59 -0.86
C PRO A 199 -20.05 -10.51 0.17
N PRO A 200 -20.97 -9.65 0.63
CA PRO A 200 -20.73 -8.73 1.73
C PRO A 200 -20.19 -9.44 2.97
N THR A 201 -19.43 -8.73 3.80
CA THR A 201 -18.78 -9.30 4.98
C THR A 201 -18.88 -8.39 6.20
N ARG A 202 -18.58 -8.95 7.37
CA ARG A 202 -18.45 -8.26 8.66
C ARG A 202 -17.04 -8.40 9.23
N ASP A 203 -16.12 -8.93 8.43
CA ASP A 203 -14.72 -9.12 8.83
C ASP A 203 -14.08 -7.77 9.14
N ASP A 204 -13.21 -7.74 10.13
CA ASP A 204 -12.38 -6.56 10.36
C ASP A 204 -11.39 -6.37 9.21
N ILE A 205 -10.98 -5.12 8.98
CA ILE A 205 -10.00 -4.80 7.94
C ILE A 205 -8.60 -4.89 8.55
N GLU A 206 -7.74 -5.66 7.92
CA GLU A 206 -6.32 -5.77 8.24
C GLU A 206 -5.49 -4.93 7.26
N ILE A 207 -4.49 -4.24 7.80
CA ILE A 207 -3.41 -3.62 7.04
C ILE A 207 -2.11 -4.31 7.42
N ARG A 208 -1.36 -4.76 6.41
CA ARG A 208 -0.07 -5.46 6.57
C ARG A 208 1.01 -4.68 5.85
N LEU A 209 2.00 -4.19 6.58
CA LEU A 209 3.23 -3.68 5.99
C LEU A 209 4.16 -4.87 5.81
N CYS A 210 4.57 -5.14 4.58
CA CYS A 210 5.34 -6.33 4.21
C CYS A 210 6.63 -5.93 3.50
N ALA A 211 7.64 -6.79 3.65
CA ALA A 211 8.92 -6.74 2.96
C ALA A 211 9.44 -8.17 2.80
N ASP A 212 10.10 -8.49 1.70
CA ASP A 212 10.75 -9.78 1.46
C ASP A 212 12.20 -9.86 1.93
N GLN A 213 12.76 -8.71 2.34
CA GLN A 213 14.07 -8.58 2.94
C GLN A 213 14.06 -7.84 4.29
N ALA A 214 15.26 -7.64 4.84
CA ALA A 214 15.46 -6.96 6.11
C ALA A 214 15.48 -5.44 5.94
N ARG A 215 15.18 -4.71 7.03
CA ARG A 215 15.07 -3.23 7.02
C ARG A 215 16.34 -2.51 6.57
N ASN A 216 17.49 -3.17 6.69
CA ASN A 216 18.75 -2.62 6.21
C ASN A 216 18.83 -2.59 4.67
N ASP A 217 18.03 -3.39 3.97
CA ASP A 217 17.90 -3.47 2.52
C ASP A 217 16.76 -2.58 2.01
N GLU A 218 15.54 -2.80 2.53
CA GLU A 218 14.31 -2.13 2.09
C GLU A 218 13.39 -1.82 3.29
N ASP A 219 12.61 -0.74 3.22
CA ASP A 219 11.55 -0.47 4.20
C ASP A 219 10.43 0.34 3.54
N ILE A 220 9.22 0.14 4.04
CA ILE A 220 8.03 0.86 3.59
C ILE A 220 7.35 1.48 4.79
N ASN A 221 7.06 2.76 4.67
CA ASN A 221 6.51 3.56 5.75
C ASN A 221 5.35 4.41 5.23
N PHE A 222 4.35 4.71 6.06
CA PHE A 222 3.24 5.58 5.67
C PHE A 222 3.01 6.72 6.66
N GLU A 223 2.44 7.82 6.18
CA GLU A 223 2.02 8.96 7.00
C GLU A 223 0.52 9.17 7.03
N ILE A 224 -0.18 8.80 5.96
CA ILE A 224 -1.64 8.93 5.83
C ILE A 224 -2.23 7.54 5.61
N LEU A 225 -3.24 7.19 6.39
CA LEU A 225 -4.13 6.05 6.16
C LEU A 225 -5.57 6.50 6.39
N GLU A 226 -6.38 6.37 5.37
CA GLU A 226 -7.82 6.57 5.46
C GLU A 226 -8.54 5.35 4.90
N LEU A 227 -9.46 4.78 5.68
CA LEU A 227 -10.28 3.63 5.27
C LEU A 227 -11.74 3.87 5.63
N TYR A 228 -12.61 3.55 4.67
CA TYR A 228 -14.06 3.64 4.79
C TYR A 228 -14.73 2.41 4.20
N VAL A 229 -15.90 2.07 4.74
CA VAL A 229 -16.74 0.99 4.23
C VAL A 229 -18.17 1.47 4.01
N GLN A 230 -18.87 0.79 3.11
CA GLN A 230 -20.29 1.02 2.78
C GLN A 230 -21.00 -0.31 2.54
#